data_AF-B0JP16-F1
#
_entry.id   AF-B0JP16-F1
#
_cell.length_a   1.000
_cell.length_b   1.000
_cell.length_c   1.000
_cell.angle_alpha   90.00
_cell.angle_beta   90.00
_cell.angle_gamma   90.00
#
_symmetry.space_group_name_H-M   'P 1'
#
loop_
_entity.id
_entity.type
_entity.pdbx_description
1 polymer ?
#
loop_
_entity_poly.entity_id
_entity_poly.type
_entity_poly.pdbx_seq_one_letter_code
_entity_poly.pdbx_strand_id
1 'polypeptide(L)'
;MQRSRPETGDIIFSNIGTLGSTVLVDNEFEFSIKNVALFKPFDKNYSSFIFLYFSDPATLRKMEIQSSGTSQKFFSLKFLRGLHILTPNKTLLRLFNDVVEPALKQRSLLHKYNQKLKQARDILLPKLMNGEIEV
;
A
#
# COMPACT_ATOMS: atom_id res chain seq x y z
N MET A 1 6.63 20.75 13.12
CA MET A 1 6.78 19.55 12.25
C MET A 1 5.53 19.41 11.42
N GLN A 2 5.61 19.70 10.11
CA GLN A 2 4.49 19.50 9.19
C GLN A 2 4.29 17.98 9.02
N ARG A 3 3.12 17.45 9.39
CA ARG A 3 2.84 16.02 9.23
C ARG A 3 2.71 15.72 7.74
N SER A 4 3.35 14.65 7.27
CA SER A 4 3.24 14.20 5.89
C SER A 4 1.79 13.84 5.58
N ARG A 5 1.23 14.47 4.55
CA ARG A 5 -0.13 14.30 4.05
C ARG A 5 -0.11 13.42 2.79
N PRO A 6 -0.46 12.14 2.88
CA PRO A 6 -0.57 11.27 1.72
C PRO A 6 -1.76 11.69 0.86
N GLU A 7 -1.63 11.47 -0.44
CA GLU A 7 -2.65 11.72 -1.45
C GLU A 7 -2.87 10.45 -2.28
N THR A 8 -3.99 10.37 -2.99
CA THR A 8 -4.25 9.25 -3.90
C THR A 8 -3.09 9.06 -4.89
N GLY A 9 -2.68 7.82 -5.07
CA GLY A 9 -1.53 7.41 -5.87
C GLY A 9 -0.17 7.55 -5.18
N ASP A 10 -0.11 7.99 -3.92
CA ASP A 10 1.12 7.87 -3.12
C ASP A 10 1.34 6.42 -2.66
N ILE A 11 2.59 6.10 -2.31
CA ILE A 11 2.96 4.79 -1.77
C ILE A 11 3.45 4.97 -0.34
N ILE A 12 2.83 4.25 0.58
CA ILE A 12 3.26 4.14 1.98
C ILE A 12 4.06 2.86 2.12
N PHE A 13 5.23 2.95 2.75
CA PHE A 13 6.16 1.85 2.89
C PHE A 13 6.66 1.74 4.34
N SER A 14 6.53 0.55 4.92
CA SER A 14 7.00 0.26 6.27
C SER A 14 8.52 0.05 6.26
N ASN A 15 9.23 1.04 6.79
CA ASN A 15 10.69 1.05 6.83
C ASN A 15 11.27 0.64 8.20
N ILE A 16 10.42 0.40 9.21
CA ILE A 16 10.77 -0.07 10.57
C ILE A 16 9.67 -1.06 11.02
N GLY A 17 10.03 -2.11 11.77
CA GLY A 17 9.07 -3.11 12.24
C GLY A 17 8.80 -4.18 11.17
N THR A 18 7.56 -4.33 10.71
CA THR A 18 7.23 -5.23 9.58
C THR A 18 7.72 -4.64 8.28
N LEU A 19 9.02 -4.83 8.00
CA LEU A 19 9.72 -4.24 6.87
C LEU A 19 9.08 -4.64 5.54
N GLY A 20 9.01 -3.67 4.61
CA GLY A 20 8.56 -3.94 3.25
C GLY A 20 7.05 -3.93 3.05
N SER A 21 6.26 -3.85 4.12
CA SER A 21 4.79 -3.72 4.00
C SER A 21 4.47 -2.43 3.23
N THR A 22 3.75 -2.57 2.11
CA THR A 22 3.53 -1.49 1.16
C THR A 22 2.05 -1.31 0.89
N VAL A 23 1.59 -0.06 0.80
CA VAL A 23 0.20 0.31 0.49
C VAL A 23 0.19 1.37 -0.59
N LEU A 24 -0.65 1.17 -1.61
CA LEU A 24 -1.02 2.20 -2.58
C LEU A 24 -2.20 2.98 -2.01
N VAL A 25 -2.05 4.30 -1.86
CA VAL A 25 -3.12 5.16 -1.34
C VAL A 25 -4.21 5.32 -2.39
N ASP A 26 -5.43 4.91 -2.06
CA ASP A 26 -6.61 4.97 -2.93
C ASP A 26 -7.85 5.55 -2.21
N ASN A 27 -7.61 6.25 -1.11
CA ASN A 27 -8.63 6.89 -0.29
C ASN A 27 -8.71 8.38 -0.60
N GLU A 28 -9.93 8.91 -0.58
CA GLU A 28 -10.24 10.32 -0.85
C GLU A 28 -10.24 11.20 0.42
N PHE A 29 -10.20 10.60 1.61
CA PHE A 29 -10.17 11.34 2.87
C PHE A 29 -8.75 11.73 3.28
N GLU A 30 -8.62 12.85 3.98
CA GLU A 30 -7.34 13.34 4.48
C GLU A 30 -6.89 12.59 5.74
N PHE A 31 -5.61 12.22 5.79
CA PHE A 31 -4.99 11.66 6.97
C PHE A 31 -3.49 12.01 7.05
N SER A 32 -2.89 11.72 8.20
CA SER A 32 -1.45 11.90 8.42
C SER A 32 -0.81 10.57 8.78
N ILE A 33 0.45 10.39 8.38
CA ILE A 33 1.24 9.21 8.71
C ILE A 33 2.40 9.56 9.66
N LYS A 34 2.84 8.57 10.44
CA LYS A 34 4.01 8.66 11.32
C LYS A 34 4.76 7.34 11.28
N ASN A 35 6.09 7.38 11.40
CA ASN A 35 6.97 6.20 11.48
C ASN A 35 6.91 5.25 10.26
N VAL A 36 6.56 5.77 9.08
CA VAL A 36 6.59 5.07 7.80
C VAL A 36 7.19 5.98 6.73
N ALA A 37 7.72 5.40 5.67
CA ALA A 37 8.17 6.15 4.50
C ALA A 37 7.00 6.47 3.57
N LEU A 38 7.02 7.67 3.01
CA LEU A 38 6.08 8.13 1.98
C LEU A 38 6.84 8.36 0.69
N PHE A 39 6.45 7.66 -0.36
CA PHE A 39 6.90 7.90 -1.72
C PHE A 39 5.80 8.63 -2.48
N LYS A 40 6.10 9.86 -2.93
CA LYS A 40 5.25 10.66 -3.81
C LYS A 40 5.80 10.59 -5.23
N PRO A 41 5.18 9.82 -6.16
CA PRO A 41 5.60 9.79 -7.55
C PRO A 41 5.47 11.19 -8.18
N PHE A 42 6.46 11.61 -8.96
CA PHE A 42 6.38 12.86 -9.73
C PHE A 42 5.27 12.80 -10.79
N ASP A 43 5.05 11.60 -11.36
CA ASP A 43 3.95 11.29 -12.27
C ASP A 43 3.19 10.08 -11.69
N LYS A 44 1.88 10.27 -11.45
CA LYS A 44 1.01 9.26 -10.84
C LYS A 44 0.78 8.04 -11.75
N ASN A 45 1.13 8.11 -13.03
CA ASN A 45 1.14 6.93 -13.90
C ASN A 45 2.14 5.86 -13.42
N TYR A 46 3.15 6.22 -12.62
CA TYR A 46 4.10 5.27 -12.05
C TYR A 46 3.63 4.64 -10.73
N SER A 47 2.50 5.07 -10.17
CA SER A 47 2.07 4.64 -8.84
C SER A 47 1.88 3.13 -8.74
N SER A 48 1.20 2.52 -9.72
CA SER A 48 0.98 1.07 -9.79
C SER A 48 2.29 0.29 -9.93
N PHE A 49 3.22 0.81 -10.76
CA PHE A 49 4.54 0.21 -10.94
C PHE A 49 5.37 0.25 -9.66
N ILE A 50 5.47 1.41 -9.02
CA ILE A 50 6.24 1.60 -7.77
C ILE A 50 5.64 0.75 -6.65
N PHE A 51 4.31 0.72 -6.54
CA PHE A 51 3.60 -0.13 -5.57
C PHE A 51 3.97 -1.61 -5.77
N LEU A 52 3.88 -2.13 -6.99
CA LEU A 52 4.21 -3.54 -7.28
C LEU A 52 5.69 -3.84 -7.14
N TYR A 53 6.57 -2.90 -7.49
CA TYR A 53 8.01 -3.02 -7.29
C TYR A 53 8.35 -3.23 -5.80
N PHE A 54 7.81 -2.40 -4.91
CA PHE A 54 8.04 -2.56 -3.46
C PHE A 54 7.25 -3.72 -2.84
N SER A 55 6.21 -4.21 -3.50
CA SER A 55 5.45 -5.38 -3.06
C SER A 55 6.08 -6.71 -3.49
N ASP A 56 7.03 -6.69 -4.44
CA ASP A 56 7.69 -7.88 -4.95
C ASP A 56 8.65 -8.48 -3.89
N PRO A 57 8.46 -9.75 -3.48
CA PRO A 57 9.32 -10.38 -2.48
C PRO A 57 10.80 -10.45 -2.90
N ALA A 58 11.09 -10.59 -4.19
CA ALA A 58 12.48 -10.64 -4.66
C ALA A 58 13.17 -9.27 -4.49
N THR A 59 12.45 -8.19 -4.79
CA THR A 59 12.89 -6.81 -4.55
C THR A 59 13.11 -6.55 -3.06
N LEU A 60 12.18 -6.95 -2.19
CA LEU A 60 12.33 -6.80 -0.75
C LEU A 60 13.56 -7.54 -0.21
N ARG A 61 13.78 -8.80 -0.62
CA ARG A 61 14.97 -9.57 -0.23
C ARG A 61 16.27 -8.88 -0.64
N LYS A 62 16.34 -8.30 -1.84
CA LYS A 62 17.51 -7.53 -2.30
C LYS A 62 17.74 -6.30 -1.43
N MET A 63 16.67 -5.59 -1.06
CA MET A 63 16.75 -4.42 -0.19
C MET A 63 17.20 -4.82 1.22
N GLU A 64 16.70 -5.92 1.78
CA GLU A 64 17.04 -6.40 3.13
C GLU A 64 18.53 -6.67 3.34
N ILE A 65 19.26 -7.10 2.29
CA ILE A 65 20.72 -7.26 2.34
C ILE A 65 21.41 -5.93 2.68
N GLN A 66 20.82 -4.81 2.27
CA GLN A 66 21.32 -3.45 2.49
C GLN A 66 20.62 -2.73 3.65
N SER A 67 19.81 -3.45 4.43
CA SER A 67 19.15 -2.90 5.63
C SER A 67 20.15 -2.58 6.73
N SER A 68 19.82 -1.60 7.56
CA SER A 68 20.64 -1.16 8.70
C SER A 68 20.15 -1.78 10.00
N GLY A 69 21.02 -1.81 11.01
CA GLY A 69 20.70 -2.31 12.35
C GLY A 69 20.99 -3.80 12.52
N THR A 70 21.66 -4.15 13.61
CA THR A 70 22.07 -5.53 13.94
C THR A 70 20.94 -6.29 14.66
N SER A 71 20.40 -5.70 15.74
CA SER A 71 19.34 -6.32 16.55
C SER A 71 17.93 -6.06 15.99
N GLN A 72 17.69 -4.86 15.47
CA GLN A 72 16.44 -4.50 14.78
C GLN A 72 16.78 -3.97 13.41
N LYS A 73 16.42 -4.73 12.37
CA LYS A 73 16.62 -4.32 10.99
C LYS A 73 15.66 -3.18 10.62
N PHE A 74 16.14 -2.23 9.84
CA PHE A 74 15.34 -1.15 9.27
C PHE A 74 15.89 -0.64 7.95
N PHE A 75 15.03 -0.05 7.14
CA PHE A 75 15.42 0.72 5.96
C PHE A 75 15.59 2.20 6.36
N SER A 76 16.83 2.69 6.35
CA SER A 76 17.09 4.10 6.64
C SER A 76 16.51 4.99 5.54
N LEU A 77 16.04 6.19 5.88
CA LEU A 77 15.57 7.15 4.88
C LEU A 77 16.67 7.55 3.89
N LYS A 78 17.95 7.51 4.33
CA LYS A 78 19.10 7.74 3.44
C LYS A 78 19.21 6.64 2.39
N PHE A 79 19.07 5.37 2.81
CA PHE A 79 19.05 4.24 1.89
C PHE A 79 17.89 4.34 0.89
N LEU A 80 16.66 4.57 1.39
CA LEU A 80 15.47 4.66 0.53
C LEU A 80 15.57 5.80 -0.50
N ARG A 81 16.16 6.96 -0.13
CA ARG A 81 16.41 8.07 -1.07
C ARG A 81 17.48 7.77 -2.12
N GLY A 82 18.40 6.84 -1.83
CA GLY A 82 19.46 6.43 -2.74
C GLY A 82 19.10 5.27 -3.66
N LEU A 83 17.85 4.77 -3.61
CA LEU A 83 17.40 3.69 -4.47
C LEU A 83 17.38 4.13 -5.94
N HIS A 84 18.05 3.36 -6.79
CA HIS A 84 17.98 3.50 -8.23
C HIS A 84 17.05 2.42 -8.77
N ILE A 85 15.89 2.83 -9.26
CA ILE A 85 14.86 1.94 -9.79
C ILE A 85 14.83 2.11 -11.31
N LEU A 86 14.95 1.01 -12.04
CA LEU A 86 14.74 1.01 -13.48
C LEU A 86 13.25 1.23 -13.75
N THR A 87 12.92 2.32 -14.44
CA THR A 87 11.53 2.67 -14.77
C THR A 87 11.23 2.35 -16.23
N PRO A 88 10.03 1.83 -16.55
CA PRO A 88 9.62 1.62 -17.93
C PRO A 88 9.48 2.95 -18.65
N ASN A 89 9.70 2.95 -19.98
CA ASN A 89 9.35 4.11 -20.80
C ASN A 89 7.83 4.31 -20.83
N LYS A 90 7.38 5.47 -21.30
CA LYS A 90 5.94 5.85 -21.29
C LYS A 90 5.04 4.86 -22.02
N THR A 91 5.48 4.29 -23.14
CA THR A 91 4.69 3.34 -23.93
C THR A 91 4.49 2.04 -23.16
N LEU A 92 5.58 1.48 -22.60
CA LEU A 92 5.51 0.25 -21.80
C LEU A 92 4.74 0.48 -20.50
N LEU A 93 4.91 1.64 -19.86
CA LEU A 93 4.17 2.02 -18.66
C LEU A 93 2.65 2.04 -18.93
N ARG A 94 2.22 2.60 -20.06
CA ARG A 94 0.80 2.60 -20.45
C ARG A 94 0.28 1.17 -20.60
N LEU A 95 0.95 0.34 -21.40
CA LEU A 95 0.55 -1.06 -21.61
C LEU A 95 0.49 -1.85 -20.29
N PHE A 96 1.44 -1.61 -19.40
CA PHE A 96 1.44 -2.18 -18.07
C PHE A 96 0.23 -1.72 -17.24
N ASN A 97 -0.06 -0.41 -17.21
CA ASN A 97 -1.18 0.14 -16.45
C ASN A 97 -2.52 -0.34 -16.98
N ASP A 98 -2.68 -0.49 -18.31
CA ASP A 98 -3.90 -1.01 -18.95
C ASP A 98 -4.27 -2.41 -18.43
N VAL A 99 -3.27 -3.22 -18.05
CA VAL A 99 -3.46 -4.56 -17.49
C VAL A 99 -3.60 -4.53 -15.97
N VAL A 100 -2.74 -3.76 -15.30
CA VAL A 100 -2.58 -3.83 -13.84
C VAL A 100 -3.62 -3.01 -13.09
N GLU A 101 -3.93 -1.81 -13.56
CA GLU A 101 -4.84 -0.92 -12.82
C GLU A 101 -6.25 -1.49 -12.64
N PRO A 102 -6.89 -2.14 -13.64
CA PRO A 102 -8.18 -2.76 -13.44
C PRO A 102 -8.15 -3.82 -12.33
N ALA A 103 -7.09 -4.63 -12.26
CA ALA A 103 -6.91 -5.65 -11.23
C ALA A 103 -6.71 -5.03 -9.84
N LEU A 104 -5.91 -3.96 -9.74
CA LEU A 104 -5.70 -3.25 -8.47
C LEU A 104 -7.00 -2.57 -7.97
N LYS A 105 -7.75 -1.94 -8.89
CA LYS A 105 -9.06 -1.34 -8.60
C LYS A 105 -10.05 -2.39 -8.12
N GLN A 106 -10.15 -3.52 -8.81
CA GLN A 106 -11.01 -4.65 -8.42
C GLN A 106 -10.64 -5.18 -7.03
N ARG A 107 -9.34 -5.35 -6.74
CA ARG A 107 -8.87 -5.81 -5.44
C ARG A 107 -9.29 -4.86 -4.31
N SER A 108 -9.13 -3.55 -4.51
CA SER A 108 -9.56 -2.54 -3.53
C SER A 108 -11.07 -2.58 -3.29
N LEU A 109 -11.85 -2.63 -4.39
CA LEU A 109 -13.30 -2.71 -4.34
C LEU A 109 -13.77 -3.93 -3.54
N LEU A 110 -13.26 -5.12 -3.87
CA LEU A 110 -13.58 -6.36 -3.17
C LEU A 110 -13.19 -6.31 -1.70
N HIS A 111 -12.05 -5.70 -1.37
CA HIS A 111 -11.64 -5.51 0.02
C HIS A 111 -12.66 -4.64 0.80
N LYS A 112 -13.09 -3.53 0.21
CA LYS A 112 -14.12 -2.63 0.80
C LYS A 112 -15.45 -3.36 1.00
N TYR A 113 -15.88 -4.17 0.03
CA TYR A 113 -17.10 -4.99 0.17
C TYR A 113 -16.97 -6.03 1.28
N ASN A 114 -15.86 -6.76 1.33
CA ASN A 114 -15.62 -7.75 2.38
C ASN A 114 -15.64 -7.12 3.78
N GLN A 115 -15.09 -5.91 3.94
CA GLN A 115 -15.19 -5.17 5.20
C GLN A 115 -16.64 -4.81 5.56
N LYS A 116 -17.42 -4.29 4.60
CA LYS A 116 -18.84 -3.97 4.82
C LYS A 116 -19.68 -5.19 5.17
N LEU A 117 -19.47 -6.32 4.47
CA LEU A 117 -20.16 -7.57 4.74
C LEU A 117 -19.81 -8.13 6.12
N LYS A 118 -18.53 -8.04 6.51
CA LYS A 118 -18.10 -8.41 7.87
C LYS A 118 -18.80 -7.57 8.93
N GLN A 119 -18.86 -6.24 8.74
CA GLN A 119 -19.56 -5.34 9.66
C GLN A 119 -21.06 -5.66 9.74
N ALA A 120 -21.72 -5.87 8.59
CA ALA A 120 -23.13 -6.23 8.55
C ALA A 120 -23.39 -7.55 9.30
N ARG A 121 -22.56 -8.58 9.08
CA ARG A 121 -22.61 -9.83 9.83
C ARG A 121 -22.47 -9.59 11.33
N ASP A 122 -21.47 -8.82 11.76
CA ASP A 122 -21.20 -8.58 13.18
C ASP A 122 -22.34 -7.81 13.88
N ILE A 123 -23.11 -6.99 13.13
CA ILE A 123 -24.30 -6.28 13.62
C ILE A 123 -25.53 -7.20 13.66
N LEU A 124 -25.73 -8.02 12.62
CA LEU A 124 -26.94 -8.83 12.46
C LEU A 124 -26.91 -10.12 13.27
N LEU A 125 -25.73 -10.73 13.44
CA LEU A 125 -25.61 -12.02 14.12
C LEU A 125 -26.12 -11.97 15.57
N PRO A 126 -25.79 -10.96 16.41
CA PRO A 126 -26.36 -10.86 17.76
C PRO A 126 -27.88 -10.71 17.75
N LYS A 127 -28.42 -9.91 16.82
CA LYS A 127 -29.87 -9.68 16.71
C LYS A 127 -30.62 -10.94 16.30
N LEU A 128 -30.04 -11.72 15.39
CA LEU A 128 -30.54 -13.03 15.00
C LEU A 128 -30.53 -13.99 16.20
N MET A 129 -29.42 -14.04 16.94
CA MET A 129 -29.29 -14.91 18.12
C MET A 129 -30.24 -14.53 19.27
N ASN A 130 -30.58 -13.25 19.39
CA ASN A 130 -31.54 -12.75 20.38
C ASN A 130 -33.01 -12.85 19.93
N GLY A 131 -33.27 -13.32 18.70
CA GLY A 131 -34.63 -13.42 18.16
C GLY A 131 -35.26 -12.07 17.78
N GLU A 132 -34.46 -11.01 17.65
CA GLU A 132 -34.93 -9.68 17.22
C GLU A 132 -35.19 -9.61 15.71
N ILE A 133 -34.66 -10.57 14.95
CA ILE A 133 -34.81 -10.68 13.49
C ILE A 133 -35.06 -12.16 13.15
N GLU A 134 -36.09 -12.44 12.34
CA GLU A 134 -36.41 -13.78 11.82
C GLU A 134 -35.78 -14.01 10.44
N VAL A 135 -35.62 -15.28 10.05
CA VAL A 135 -35.07 -15.74 8.75
C VAL A 135 -36.19 -16.13 7.79
#